data_AF-A0A914HXT7-F1
#
_entry.id   AF-A0A914HXT7-F1
#
_cell.length_a   1.000
_cell.length_b   1.000
_cell.length_c   1.000
_cell.angle_alpha   90.00
_cell.angle_beta   90.00
_cell.angle_gamma   90.00
#
_symmetry.space_group_name_H-M   'P 1'
#
loop_
_entity.id
_entity.type
_entity.pdbx_description
1 polymer ?
#
loop_
_entity_poly.entity_id
_entity_poly.type
_entity_poly.pdbx_seq_one_letter_code
_entity_poly.pdbx_strand_id
1 'polypeptide(L)'
;MNDRGQISYRLISQSVQIFDLNFSENCILPNQPNFKGEGRVTINDIDANYLRNQTAELSVDGNKTNQSVSTLMSGWNDLVKSSHGCLVVDVPKECLCQIRDQLVVLLHIDIIVCRPKQGIKFVLVKDDFDQNDDELPSGMAALF
;
A
#
# COMPACT_ATOMS: atom_id res chain seq x y z
N MET A 1 -15.45 -15.05 2.53
CA MET A 1 -14.01 -15.18 2.88
C MET A 1 -13.48 -13.75 3.01
N ASN A 2 -12.89 -13.41 4.16
CA ASN A 2 -12.31 -12.08 4.35
C ASN A 2 -10.88 -12.13 3.81
N ASP A 3 -10.69 -11.72 2.55
CA ASP A 3 -9.39 -11.68 1.89
C ASP A 3 -8.57 -10.48 2.43
N ARG A 4 -8.13 -10.60 3.69
CA ARG A 4 -7.29 -9.60 4.36
C ARG A 4 -5.86 -10.09 4.44
N GLY A 5 -4.94 -9.23 4.08
CA GLY A 5 -3.51 -9.41 4.32
C GLY A 5 -3.09 -8.62 5.55
N GLN A 6 -2.09 -9.13 6.26
CA GLN A 6 -1.38 -8.37 7.30
C GLN A 6 0.08 -8.28 6.90
N ILE A 7 0.65 -7.09 7.05
CA ILE A 7 2.08 -6.86 6.87
C ILE A 7 2.66 -6.48 8.23
N SER A 8 3.74 -7.17 8.60
CA SER A 8 4.46 -6.95 9.84
C SER A 8 5.91 -6.58 9.57
N TYR A 9 6.33 -5.41 10.06
CA TYR A 9 7.73 -4.99 10.05
C TYR A 9 8.29 -5.01 11.45
N ARG A 10 9.48 -5.62 11.60
CA ARG A 10 10.27 -5.56 12.83
C ARG A 10 11.52 -4.75 12.57
N LEU A 11 11.65 -3.62 13.24
CA LEU A 11 12.82 -2.75 13.12
C LEU A 11 13.57 -2.68 14.43
N ILE A 12 14.89 -2.49 14.33
CA ILE A 12 15.75 -2.19 15.45
C ILE A 12 16.11 -0.71 15.37
N SER A 13 15.55 0.10 16.27
CA SER A 13 15.77 1.55 16.29
C SER A 13 15.58 2.10 17.70
N GLN A 14 16.31 3.16 18.03
CA GLN A 14 16.25 3.82 19.35
C GLN A 14 15.38 5.09 19.33
N SER A 15 15.01 5.61 18.15
CA SER A 15 14.42 6.95 18.02
C SER A 15 13.51 7.12 16.81
N VAL A 16 12.86 6.04 16.34
CA VAL A 16 11.88 6.18 15.25
C VAL A 16 10.64 6.90 15.77
N GLN A 17 10.22 7.93 15.05
CA GLN A 17 9.02 8.72 15.37
C GLN A 17 7.94 8.58 14.29
N ILE A 18 8.36 8.30 13.05
CA ILE A 18 7.49 8.23 11.88
C ILE A 18 7.99 7.09 10.99
N PHE A 19 7.05 6.37 10.38
CA PHE A 19 7.31 5.44 9.29
C PHE A 19 6.80 6.00 7.98
N ASP A 20 7.72 6.20 7.03
CA ASP A 20 7.41 6.56 5.65
C ASP A 20 7.42 5.30 4.77
N LEU A 21 6.26 4.85 4.33
CA LEU A 21 6.07 3.59 3.60
C LEU A 21 5.47 3.80 2.21
N ASN A 22 5.84 2.93 1.29
CA ASN A 22 5.31 2.92 -0.07
C ASN A 22 4.34 1.74 -0.28
N PHE A 23 3.12 2.07 -0.66
CA PHE A 23 1.99 1.19 -0.90
C PHE A 23 1.33 1.57 -2.23
N SER A 24 0.99 0.56 -3.02
CA SER A 24 0.20 0.78 -4.24
C SER A 24 -1.20 1.28 -3.89
N GLU A 25 -1.78 2.14 -4.73
CA GLU A 25 -3.19 2.58 -4.67
C GLU A 25 -4.19 1.43 -4.66
N ASN A 26 -3.76 0.26 -5.14
CA ASN A 26 -4.51 -0.98 -5.11
C ASN A 26 -4.60 -1.63 -3.71
N CYS A 27 -3.89 -1.10 -2.71
CA CYS A 27 -4.02 -1.55 -1.32
C CYS A 27 -4.99 -0.63 -0.58
N ILE A 28 -6.04 -1.19 0.02
CA ILE A 28 -7.01 -0.46 0.83
C ILE A 28 -6.62 -0.58 2.30
N LEU A 29 -6.51 0.56 2.98
CA LEU A 29 -6.18 0.69 4.41
C LEU A 29 -7.45 0.76 5.28
N PRO A 30 -7.36 0.48 6.60
CA PRO A 30 -8.53 0.34 7.46
C PRO A 30 -9.46 1.57 7.54
N ASN A 31 -8.91 2.78 7.43
CA ASN A 31 -9.67 4.02 7.48
C ASN A 31 -10.31 4.43 6.14
N GLN A 32 -10.10 3.65 5.07
CA GLN A 32 -10.63 3.97 3.75
C GLN A 32 -12.04 3.37 3.57
N PRO A 33 -12.94 4.04 2.81
CA PRO A 33 -14.37 3.69 2.75
C PRO A 33 -14.67 2.28 2.21
N ASN A 34 -13.74 1.69 1.45
CA ASN A 34 -13.91 0.37 0.85
C ASN A 34 -13.26 -0.75 1.68
N PHE A 35 -12.75 -0.44 2.88
CA PHE A 35 -12.21 -1.45 3.77
C PHE A 35 -13.36 -2.24 4.42
N LYS A 36 -13.43 -3.54 4.16
CA LYS A 36 -14.53 -4.39 4.65
C LYS A 36 -14.18 -4.99 6.02
N GLY A 37 -14.83 -4.49 7.06
CA GLY A 37 -14.84 -4.96 8.47
C GLY A 37 -13.72 -4.39 9.33
N GLU A 38 -13.42 -5.02 10.48
CA GLU A 38 -12.46 -4.46 11.45
C GLU A 38 -11.00 -4.70 11.02
N GLY A 39 -10.22 -3.63 10.85
CA GLY A 39 -8.78 -3.70 10.59
C GLY A 39 -8.07 -2.57 11.31
N ARG A 40 -6.78 -2.74 11.58
CA ARG A 40 -5.99 -1.80 12.39
C ARG A 40 -4.62 -1.57 11.78
N VAL A 41 -4.04 -0.43 12.16
CA VAL A 41 -2.63 -0.13 11.97
C VAL A 41 -2.06 0.09 13.35
N THR A 42 -1.11 -0.74 13.77
CA THR A 42 -0.61 -0.71 15.15
C THR A 42 0.90 -0.69 15.20
N ILE A 43 1.45 -0.01 16.20
CA ILE A 43 2.87 -0.06 16.55
C ILE A 43 2.97 -0.63 17.97
N ASN A 44 3.68 -1.75 18.14
CA ASN A 44 3.75 -2.50 19.40
C ASN A 44 2.35 -2.75 20.00
N ASP A 45 1.41 -3.19 19.17
CA ASP A 45 0.01 -3.47 19.51
C ASP A 45 -0.85 -2.26 19.93
N ILE A 46 -0.30 -1.03 19.84
CA ILE A 46 -1.02 0.23 20.08
C ILE A 46 -1.49 0.80 18.74
N ASP A 47 -2.75 1.24 18.65
CA ASP A 47 -3.27 1.90 17.45
C ASP A 47 -2.46 3.13 17.10
N ALA A 48 -2.03 3.20 15.84
CA ALA A 48 -1.25 4.30 15.31
C ALA A 48 -2.11 5.19 14.42
N ASN A 49 -1.81 6.50 14.45
CA ASN A 49 -2.34 7.42 13.47
C ASN A 49 -1.56 7.26 12.17
N TYR A 50 -2.27 7.35 11.04
CA TYR A 50 -1.64 7.26 9.74
C TYR A 50 -2.39 8.07 8.69
N LEU A 51 -1.63 8.57 7.72
CA LEU A 51 -2.12 9.34 6.60
C LEU A 51 -1.62 8.73 5.29
N ARG A 52 -2.52 8.60 4.33
CA ARG A 52 -2.15 8.28 2.96
C ARG A 52 -1.94 9.56 2.17
N ASN A 53 -0.70 9.80 1.74
CA ASN A 53 -0.35 10.86 0.82
C ASN A 53 -0.66 10.47 -0.62
N GLN A 54 -0.81 11.47 -1.49
CA GLN A 54 -0.84 11.22 -2.93
C GLN A 54 0.49 10.65 -3.37
N THR A 55 0.43 9.64 -4.25
CA THR A 55 1.61 9.05 -4.86
C THR A 55 2.38 10.14 -5.60
N ALA A 56 3.68 10.24 -5.38
CA ALA A 56 4.51 11.15 -6.13
C ALA A 56 4.55 10.71 -7.61
N GLU A 57 3.86 11.45 -8.47
CA GLU A 57 3.89 11.22 -9.91
C GLU A 57 4.89 12.16 -10.56
N LEU A 58 5.75 11.61 -11.42
CA LEU A 58 6.55 12.44 -12.30
C LEU A 58 5.59 13.02 -13.35
N SER A 59 5.24 14.30 -13.21
CA SER A 59 4.48 15.01 -14.23
C SER A 59 5.32 15.15 -15.49
N VAL A 60 5.23 14.16 -16.37
CA VAL A 60 5.78 14.25 -17.73
C VAL A 60 4.87 15.19 -18.50
N ASP A 61 5.30 16.44 -18.60
CA ASP A 61 4.61 17.50 -19.31
C ASP A 61 4.52 17.10 -20.80
N GLY A 62 3.39 16.51 -21.22
CA GLY A 62 3.19 15.90 -22.54
C GLY A 62 3.36 16.88 -23.72
N ASN A 63 3.42 18.18 -23.44
CA ASN A 63 3.72 19.23 -24.40
C ASN A 63 5.23 19.47 -24.64
N LYS A 64 6.12 18.81 -23.87
CA LYS A 64 7.58 18.91 -24.04
C LYS A 64 8.10 17.65 -24.73
N THR A 65 8.05 17.65 -26.06
CA THR A 65 8.48 16.55 -26.92
C THR A 65 9.99 16.24 -26.91
N ASN A 66 10.81 16.99 -26.16
CA ASN A 66 12.27 16.86 -26.10
C ASN A 66 12.82 16.71 -24.67
N GLN A 67 12.25 15.83 -23.85
CA GLN A 67 12.89 15.47 -22.58
C GLN A 67 13.94 14.37 -22.82
N SER A 68 15.21 14.66 -22.55
CA SER A 68 16.25 13.64 -22.57
C SER A 68 16.05 12.68 -21.38
N VAL A 69 16.56 11.45 -21.53
CA VAL A 69 16.60 10.47 -20.43
C VAL A 69 17.30 11.05 -19.20
N SER A 70 18.34 11.86 -19.40
CA SER A 70 19.06 12.51 -18.30
C SER A 70 18.18 13.50 -17.52
N THR A 71 17.35 14.30 -18.21
CA THR A 71 16.41 15.22 -17.56
C THR A 71 15.33 14.47 -16.79
N LEU A 72 14.79 13.40 -17.37
CA LEU A 72 13.81 12.53 -16.69
C LEU A 72 14.39 11.85 -15.46
N MET A 73 15.61 11.31 -15.54
CA MET A 73 16.30 10.70 -14.40
C MET A 73 16.58 11.70 -13.29
N SER A 74 17.00 12.92 -13.62
CA SER A 74 17.23 13.96 -12.61
C SER A 74 15.92 14.31 -11.92
N GLY A 75 14.85 14.57 -12.68
CA GLY A 75 13.54 14.89 -12.12
C GLY A 75 12.98 13.76 -11.25
N TRP A 76 13.19 12.50 -11.66
CA TRP A 76 12.82 11.34 -10.86
C TRP A 76 13.63 11.25 -9.56
N ASN A 77 14.94 11.45 -9.61
CA ASN A 77 15.79 11.42 -8.41
C ASN A 77 15.43 12.52 -7.42
N ASP A 78 15.10 13.71 -7.92
CA ASP A 78 14.68 14.83 -7.08
C ASP A 78 13.31 14.53 -6.44
N LEU A 79 12.38 13.97 -7.22
CA LEU A 79 11.08 13.52 -6.72
C LEU A 79 11.23 12.48 -5.61
N VAL A 80 12.03 11.43 -5.82
CA VAL A 80 12.27 10.37 -4.83
C VAL A 80 12.93 10.90 -3.56
N LYS A 81 13.85 11.85 -3.67
CA LYS A 81 14.49 12.48 -2.50
C LYS A 81 13.53 13.37 -1.71
N SER A 82 12.60 14.02 -2.41
CA SER A 82 11.60 14.92 -1.81
C SER A 82 10.35 14.21 -1.32
N SER A 83 10.05 13.01 -1.83
CA SER A 83 8.82 12.32 -1.50
C SER A 83 8.94 11.66 -0.13
N HIS A 84 8.11 12.09 0.80
CA HIS A 84 7.70 11.23 1.90
C HIS A 84 6.89 10.06 1.32
N GLY A 85 7.00 8.88 1.94
CA GLY A 85 6.28 7.70 1.49
C GLY A 85 4.77 7.97 1.32
N CYS A 86 4.10 7.20 0.48
CA CYS A 86 2.66 7.38 0.27
C CYS A 86 1.81 7.04 1.51
N LEU A 87 2.39 6.37 2.51
CA LEU A 87 1.77 6.09 3.80
C LEU A 87 2.72 6.57 4.90
N VAL A 88 2.26 7.52 5.68
CA VAL A 88 2.97 8.05 6.86
C VAL A 88 2.27 7.49 8.09
N VAL A 89 3.00 6.81 8.97
CA VAL A 89 2.49 6.27 10.23
C VAL A 89 3.22 6.92 11.38
N ASP A 90 2.49 7.58 12.27
CA ASP A 90 3.03 8.21 13.47
C ASP A 90 3.22 7.17 14.57
N VAL A 91 4.39 7.18 15.20
CA VAL A 91 4.65 6.36 16.38
C VAL A 91 3.88 6.93 17.58
N PRO A 92 2.98 6.15 18.20
CA PRO A 92 2.26 6.59 19.41
C PRO A 92 3.23 6.99 20.51
N LYS A 93 2.88 8.01 21.29
CA LYS A 93 3.76 8.52 22.36
C LYS A 93 4.02 7.46 23.43
N GLU A 94 3.03 6.61 23.64
CA GLU A 94 3.04 5.45 24.53
C GLU A 94 4.13 4.44 24.14
N CYS A 95 4.44 4.33 22.83
CA CYS A 95 5.47 3.42 22.32
C CYS A 95 6.89 3.97 22.48
N LEU A 96 7.08 5.29 22.59
CA LEU A 96 8.42 5.91 22.59
C LEU A 96 9.31 5.41 23.73
N CYS A 97 8.75 5.24 24.93
CA CYS A 97 9.49 4.69 26.08
C CYS A 97 9.88 3.23 25.82
N GLN A 98 8.94 2.41 25.33
CA GLN A 98 9.19 0.99 25.03
C GLN A 98 10.26 0.83 23.93
N ILE A 99 10.20 1.63 22.88
CA ILE A 99 11.17 1.61 21.78
C ILE A 99 12.55 1.99 22.27
N ARG A 100 12.65 3.00 23.15
CA ARG A 100 13.94 3.39 23.74
C ARG A 100 14.55 2.29 24.61
N ASP A 101 13.73 1.55 25.35
CA ASP A 101 14.21 0.53 26.28
C ASP A 101 14.49 -0.82 25.60
N GLN A 102 13.63 -1.24 24.67
CA GLN A 102 13.68 -2.56 24.03
C GLN A 102 14.35 -2.53 22.64
N LEU A 103 14.50 -1.34 22.05
CA LEU A 103 15.04 -1.10 20.70
C LEU A 103 14.26 -1.78 19.57
N VAL A 104 13.12 -2.41 19.85
CA VAL A 104 12.32 -3.14 18.86
C VAL A 104 11.02 -2.39 18.60
N VAL A 105 10.72 -2.21 17.32
CA VAL A 105 9.46 -1.64 16.87
C VAL A 105 8.77 -2.64 15.97
N LEU A 106 7.55 -3.02 16.32
CA LEU A 106 6.68 -3.91 15.55
C LEU A 106 5.55 -3.10 14.94
N LEU A 107 5.59 -2.90 13.62
CA LEU A 107 4.52 -2.24 12.88
C LEU A 107 3.66 -3.30 12.21
N HIS A 108 2.36 -3.31 12.51
CA HIS A 108 1.35 -4.14 11.85
C HIS A 108 0.39 -3.26 11.05
N ILE A 109 0.08 -3.69 9.83
CA ILE A 109 -0.84 -3.01 8.94
C ILE A 109 -1.76 -4.05 8.33
N ASP A 110 -3.05 -3.96 8.63
CA ASP A 110 -4.07 -4.73 7.93
C ASP A 110 -4.40 -4.05 6.60
N ILE A 111 -4.41 -4.84 5.52
CA ILE A 111 -4.67 -4.34 4.17
C ILE A 111 -5.62 -5.27 3.40
N ILE A 112 -6.31 -4.69 2.43
CA ILE A 112 -7.01 -5.44 1.39
C ILE A 112 -6.39 -5.09 0.05
N VAL A 113 -5.90 -6.09 -0.69
CA VAL A 113 -5.36 -5.86 -2.04
C VAL A 113 -6.47 -6.02 -3.07
N CYS A 114 -6.78 -4.96 -3.79
CA CYS A 114 -7.80 -4.93 -4.83
C CYS A 114 -7.14 -4.80 -6.21
N ARG A 115 -7.53 -5.67 -7.16
CA ARG A 115 -7.12 -5.58 -8.58
C ARG A 115 -5.60 -5.35 -8.75
N PRO A 116 -4.73 -6.26 -8.28
CA PRO A 116 -3.30 -6.10 -8.41
C PRO A 116 -2.91 -6.02 -9.89
N LYS A 117 -2.20 -4.95 -10.27
CA LYS A 117 -1.68 -4.78 -11.63
C LYS A 117 -0.31 -5.44 -11.82
N GLN A 118 0.50 -5.46 -10.77
CA GLN A 118 1.86 -5.97 -10.75
C GLN A 118 2.13 -6.67 -9.40
N GLY A 119 3.05 -7.64 -9.38
CA GLY A 119 3.48 -8.34 -8.17
C GLY A 119 2.60 -9.53 -7.75
N ILE A 120 1.29 -9.48 -7.99
CA ILE A 120 0.35 -10.59 -7.72
C ILE A 120 -0.40 -10.93 -8.99
N LYS A 121 -0.41 -12.21 -9.37
CA LYS A 121 -1.16 -12.73 -10.51
C LYS A 121 -2.13 -13.80 -10.03
N PHE A 122 -3.42 -13.52 -10.13
CA PHE A 122 -4.46 -14.54 -9.95
C PHE A 122 -4.52 -15.39 -11.22
N VAL A 123 -4.20 -16.68 -11.10
CA VAL A 123 -4.40 -17.66 -12.16
C VAL A 123 -5.71 -18.36 -11.87
N LEU A 124 -6.76 -18.01 -12.60
CA LEU A 124 -8.00 -18.77 -12.58
C LEU A 124 -7.73 -20.08 -13.30
N VAL A 125 -7.75 -21.18 -12.57
CA VAL A 125 -7.85 -22.50 -13.19
C VAL A 125 -9.27 -22.59 -13.72
N LYS A 126 -9.43 -22.54 -15.04
CA LYS A 126 -10.64 -23.06 -15.65
C LYS A 126 -10.57 -24.56 -15.38
N ASP A 127 -11.38 -25.05 -14.45
CA ASP A 127 -11.71 -26.47 -14.48
C ASP A 127 -12.31 -26.73 -15.86
N ASP A 128 -11.84 -27.79 -16.51
CA ASP A 128 -12.33 -28.27 -17.81
C ASP A 128 -13.82 -28.63 -17.68
N PHE A 129 -14.68 -27.62 -17.68
CA PHE A 129 -16.09 -27.79 -18.01
C PHE A 129 -16.19 -27.72 -19.52
N ASP A 130 -16.48 -28.90 -20.05
CA ASP A 130 -16.77 -29.22 -21.43
C ASP A 130 -17.40 -28.06 -22.22
N GLN A 131 -16.88 -27.94 -23.43
CA GLN A 131 -17.45 -27.25 -24.59
C GLN A 131 -18.98 -27.15 -24.51
N ASN A 132 -19.50 -25.92 -24.45
CA ASN A 132 -20.50 -25.43 -25.37
C ASN A 132 -20.47 -23.89 -25.36
N ASP A 133 -20.24 -23.34 -26.54
CA ASP A 133 -20.31 -21.93 -26.83
C ASP A 133 -21.73 -21.37 -26.60
N ASP A 134 -21.75 -20.06 -26.44
CA ASP A 134 -22.87 -19.12 -26.47
C ASP A 134 -23.60 -18.76 -25.16
N GLU A 135 -23.64 -17.44 -24.95
CA GLU A 135 -24.30 -16.65 -23.89
C GLU A 135 -23.57 -16.46 -22.56
N LEU A 136 -22.79 -15.37 -22.49
CA LEU A 136 -22.52 -14.67 -21.24
C LEU A 136 -23.85 -14.21 -20.61
N PRO A 137 -24.24 -14.68 -19.42
CA PRO A 137 -25.42 -14.15 -18.76
C PRO A 137 -25.14 -12.71 -18.31
N SER A 138 -25.88 -11.78 -18.90
CA SER A 138 -26.02 -10.39 -18.50
C SER A 138 -26.59 -10.30 -17.08
N GLY A 139 -25.74 -10.47 -16.08
CA GLY A 139 -26.20 -10.46 -14.68
C GLY A 139 -25.13 -10.47 -13.60
N MET A 140 -23.84 -10.56 -13.94
CA MET A 140 -22.77 -10.38 -12.96
C MET A 140 -22.05 -9.07 -13.23
N ALA A 141 -22.64 -7.98 -12.73
CA ALA A 141 -21.85 -6.84 -12.30
C ALA A 141 -20.83 -7.39 -11.30
N ALA A 142 -19.58 -7.53 -11.75
CA ALA A 142 -18.46 -7.88 -10.90
C ALA A 142 -18.36 -6.82 -9.80
N LEU A 143 -18.91 -7.13 -8.63
CA LEU A 143 -18.65 -6.43 -7.40
C LEU A 143 -17.27 -6.85 -6.92
N PHE A 144 -16.23 -6.30 -7.55
CA PHE A 144 -14.86 -6.24 -7.03
C PHE A 144 -14.22 -4.92 -7.41
#